data_AF-A0A0U3KDU4-F1
#
_entry.id   AF-A0A0U3KDU4-F1
#
_cell.length_a   1.000
_cell.length_b   1.000
_cell.length_c   1.000
_cell.angle_alpha   90.00
_cell.angle_beta   90.00
_cell.angle_gamma   90.00
#
_symmetry.space_group_name_H-M   'P 1'
#
loop_
_entity.id
_entity.type
_entity.pdbx_description
1 polymer ?
#
loop_
_entity_poly.entity_id
_entity_poly.type
_entity_poly.pdbx_seq_one_letter_code
_entity_poly.pdbx_strand_id
1 'polypeptide(L)'
;MSRIAVAYRVLAWVVGVNLLVVFAGFFGKIFTDEGSWWNRHQDVFLVIDQVHGFLFMALLVLVAILASRHRWSPTFTITTMLLATIPFVSFWAERRTTRVLRAEHDGLAAPR
;
A
#
# COMPACT_ATOMS: atom_id res chain seq x y z
N MET A 1 -11.17 -12.94 11.55
CA MET A 1 -10.42 -12.53 10.34
C MET A 1 -9.54 -13.68 9.86
N SER A 2 -9.53 -13.96 8.56
CA SER A 2 -8.69 -15.01 7.96
C SER A 2 -7.19 -14.64 8.00
N ARG A 3 -6.30 -15.65 7.93
CA ARG A 3 -4.85 -15.43 7.87
C ARG A 3 -4.43 -14.49 6.72
N ILE A 4 -5.13 -14.56 5.60
CA ILE A 4 -4.90 -13.73 4.40
C ILE A 4 -5.23 -12.26 4.68
N ALA A 5 -6.32 -11.98 5.40
CA ALA A 5 -6.69 -10.61 5.76
C ALA A 5 -5.67 -9.97 6.74
N VAL A 6 -5.10 -10.77 7.64
CA VAL A 6 -4.02 -10.31 8.54
C VAL A 6 -2.75 -10.02 7.74
N ALA A 7 -2.36 -10.92 6.83
CA ALA A 7 -1.23 -10.70 5.94
C ALA A 7 -1.41 -9.42 5.10
N TYR A 8 -2.63 -9.17 4.59
CA TYR A 8 -2.96 -7.95 3.87
C TYR A 8 -2.74 -6.71 4.72
N ARG A 9 -3.26 -6.69 5.94
CA ARG A 9 -3.12 -5.53 6.83
C ARG A 9 -1.64 -5.23 7.13
N VAL A 10 -0.85 -6.26 7.43
CA VAL A 10 0.57 -6.10 7.71
C VAL A 10 1.30 -5.59 6.47
N LEU A 11 1.08 -6.21 5.31
CA LEU A 11 1.73 -5.82 4.07
C LEU A 11 1.34 -4.41 3.63
N ALA A 12 0.06 -4.05 3.70
CA ALA A 12 -0.43 -2.71 3.38
C ALA A 12 0.19 -1.65 4.29
N TRP A 13 0.36 -1.94 5.57
CA TRP A 13 1.04 -1.02 6.50
C TRP A 13 2.53 -0.87 6.18
N VAL A 14 3.22 -1.98 5.91
CA VAL A 14 4.65 -1.97 5.51
C VAL A 14 4.85 -1.18 4.21
N VAL A 15 4.03 -1.43 3.19
CA VAL A 15 4.05 -0.69 1.92
C VAL A 15 3.76 0.78 2.15
N GLY A 16 2.77 1.12 2.98
CA GLY A 16 2.41 2.50 3.29
C GLY A 16 3.54 3.26 3.99
N VAL A 17 4.22 2.65 4.96
CA VAL A 17 5.38 3.26 5.64
C VAL A 17 6.54 3.41 4.68
N ASN A 18 6.85 2.38 3.88
CA ASN A 18 7.91 2.43 2.90
C ASN A 18 7.63 3.50 1.82
N LEU A 19 6.38 3.68 1.37
CA LEU A 19 5.97 4.76 0.47
C LEU A 19 6.25 6.15 1.04
N LEU A 20 6.05 6.35 2.35
CA LEU A 20 6.42 7.63 2.99
C LEU A 20 7.92 7.90 2.93
N VAL A 21 8.75 6.86 3.09
CA VAL A 21 10.22 6.98 3.00
C VAL A 21 10.64 7.32 1.56
N VAL A 22 10.06 6.64 0.56
CA VAL A 22 10.28 6.94 -0.87
C VAL A 22 9.92 8.40 -1.17
N PHE A 23 8.75 8.86 -0.73
CA PHE A 23 8.32 10.24 -0.93
C PHE A 23 9.23 11.25 -0.22
N ALA A 24 9.67 10.96 1.01
CA ALA A 24 10.62 11.80 1.72
C ALA A 24 11.97 11.88 0.98
N GLY A 25 12.45 10.75 0.45
CA GLY A 25 13.66 10.71 -0.38
C GLY A 25 13.53 11.51 -1.67
N PHE A 26 12.40 11.35 -2.38
CA PHE A 26 12.09 12.10 -3.60
C PHE A 26 12.09 13.61 -3.37
N PHE A 27 11.33 14.07 -2.37
CA PHE A 27 11.29 15.49 -2.03
C PHE A 27 12.62 16.00 -1.48
N GLY A 28 13.32 15.19 -0.68
CA GLY A 28 14.65 15.52 -0.17
C GLY A 28 15.64 15.76 -1.31
N LYS A 29 15.66 14.90 -2.34
CA LYS A 29 16.52 15.07 -3.52
C LYS A 29 16.19 16.32 -4.34
N ILE A 30 14.89 16.62 -4.52
CA ILE A 30 14.44 17.76 -5.33
C ILE A 30 14.64 19.11 -4.63
N PHE A 31 14.39 19.18 -3.33
CA PHE A 31 14.41 20.45 -2.58
C PHE A 31 15.77 20.75 -1.95
N THR A 32 16.80 19.93 -2.17
CA THR A 32 18.13 20.16 -1.61
C THR A 32 19.22 20.08 -2.68
N ASP A 33 20.34 20.75 -2.41
CA ASP A 33 21.47 20.81 -3.34
C ASP A 33 22.20 19.48 -3.49
N GLU A 34 23.03 19.34 -4.52
CA GLU A 34 23.78 18.10 -4.83
C GLU A 34 24.70 17.63 -3.68
N GLY A 35 25.21 18.56 -2.86
CA GLY A 35 26.05 18.26 -1.69
C GLY A 35 25.27 17.78 -0.45
N SER A 36 23.94 17.83 -0.48
CA SER A 36 23.09 17.46 0.66
C SER A 36 23.23 15.98 1.01
N TRP A 37 22.84 15.61 2.24
CA TRP A 37 22.82 14.21 2.65
C TRP A 37 21.91 13.35 1.75
N TRP A 38 20.78 13.90 1.29
CA TRP A 38 19.81 13.20 0.44
C TRP A 38 20.38 12.83 -0.94
N ASN A 39 21.08 13.77 -1.58
CA ASN A 39 21.68 13.56 -2.90
C ASN A 39 22.94 12.69 -2.83
N ARG A 40 23.69 12.76 -1.72
CA ARG A 40 24.86 11.89 -1.50
C ARG A 40 24.50 10.43 -1.25
N HIS A 41 23.33 10.13 -0.69
CA HIS A 41 22.85 8.76 -0.41
C HIS A 41 21.80 8.29 -1.42
N GLN A 42 21.89 8.77 -2.66
CA GLN A 42 20.94 8.46 -3.71
C GLN A 42 20.84 6.96 -4.04
N ASP A 43 21.94 6.23 -3.86
CA ASP A 43 22.09 4.78 -4.00
C ASP A 43 21.24 4.02 -2.99
N VAL A 44 21.24 4.47 -1.72
CA VAL A 44 20.39 3.90 -0.66
C VAL A 44 18.90 4.09 -1.02
N PHE A 45 18.53 5.29 -1.46
CA PHE A 45 17.16 5.56 -1.90
C PHE A 45 16.77 4.72 -3.12
N LEU A 46 17.67 4.48 -4.06
CA LEU A 46 17.40 3.62 -5.22
C LEU A 46 17.03 2.18 -4.80
N VAL A 47 17.71 1.64 -3.78
CA VAL A 47 17.34 0.33 -3.21
C VAL A 47 15.98 0.39 -2.53
N ILE A 48 15.70 1.44 -1.76
CA ILE A 48 14.40 1.64 -1.08
C ILE A 48 13.25 1.73 -2.11
N ASP A 49 13.46 2.46 -3.20
CA ASP A 49 12.51 2.64 -4.30
C ASP A 49 12.23 1.28 -5.00
N GLN A 50 13.27 0.47 -5.22
CA GLN A 50 13.11 -0.87 -5.79
C GLN A 50 12.34 -1.81 -4.84
N VAL A 51 12.68 -1.78 -3.55
CA VAL A 51 11.97 -2.56 -2.51
C VAL A 51 10.50 -2.16 -2.45
N HIS A 52 10.19 -0.86 -2.58
CA HIS A 52 8.81 -0.38 -2.69
C HIS A 52 8.06 -1.05 -3.84
N GLY A 53 8.65 -1.06 -5.03
CA GLY A 53 8.05 -1.68 -6.21
C GLY A 53 7.70 -3.16 -5.98
N PHE A 54 8.61 -3.93 -5.38
CA PHE A 54 8.35 -5.34 -5.07
C PHE A 54 7.26 -5.54 -4.02
N LEU A 55 7.29 -4.76 -2.93
CA LEU A 55 6.27 -4.81 -1.90
C LEU A 55 4.88 -4.44 -2.45
N PHE A 56 4.83 -3.45 -3.34
CA PHE A 56 3.61 -3.04 -4.01
C PHE A 56 3.04 -4.14 -4.91
N MET A 57 3.87 -4.84 -5.68
CA MET A 57 3.41 -5.98 -6.49
C MET A 57 2.84 -7.11 -5.62
N ALA A 58 3.47 -7.42 -4.49
CA ALA A 58 2.95 -8.39 -3.54
C ALA A 58 1.58 -7.95 -2.97
N LEU A 59 1.42 -6.66 -2.69
CA LEU A 59 0.15 -6.08 -2.23
C LEU A 59 -0.94 -6.23 -3.30
N LEU A 60 -0.65 -5.92 -4.57
CA LEU A 60 -1.60 -6.06 -5.67
C LEU A 60 -2.10 -7.51 -5.83
N VAL A 61 -1.19 -8.48 -5.78
CA VAL A 61 -1.54 -9.91 -5.83
C VAL A 61 -2.46 -10.27 -4.67
N LEU A 62 -2.16 -9.81 -3.46
CA LEU A 62 -2.96 -10.11 -2.29
C LEU A 62 -4.35 -9.46 -2.34
N VAL A 63 -4.44 -8.22 -2.83
CA VAL A 63 -5.72 -7.54 -3.09
C VAL A 63 -6.52 -8.28 -4.15
N ALA A 64 -5.88 -8.76 -5.23
CA ALA A 64 -6.55 -9.54 -6.27
C ALA A 64 -7.11 -10.86 -5.71
N ILE A 65 -6.32 -11.59 -4.90
CA ILE A 65 -6.78 -12.81 -4.23
C ILE A 65 -7.98 -12.54 -3.32
N LEU A 66 -7.94 -11.45 -2.53
CA LEU A 66 -9.05 -11.06 -1.66
C LEU A 66 -10.29 -10.67 -2.49
N ALA A 67 -10.12 -9.87 -3.53
CA ALA A 67 -11.20 -9.48 -4.43
C ALA A 67 -11.89 -10.70 -5.07
N SER A 68 -11.13 -11.69 -5.52
CA SER A 68 -11.69 -12.93 -6.07
C SER A 68 -12.43 -13.77 -5.02
N ARG A 69 -11.90 -13.87 -3.78
CA ARG A 69 -12.53 -14.65 -2.70
C ARG A 69 -13.81 -14.00 -2.16
N HIS A 70 -13.79 -12.68 -2.04
CA HIS A 70 -14.88 -11.90 -1.45
C HIS A 70 -15.82 -11.30 -2.52
N ARG A 71 -15.56 -11.59 -3.81
CA ARG A 71 -16.36 -11.15 -4.96
C ARG A 71 -16.58 -9.64 -4.98
N TRP A 72 -15.54 -8.88 -4.67
CA TRP A 72 -15.58 -7.42 -4.73
C TRP A 72 -15.80 -6.94 -6.16
N SER A 73 -16.45 -5.79 -6.32
CA SER A 73 -16.57 -5.17 -7.65
C SER A 73 -15.20 -4.77 -8.20
N PRO A 74 -15.03 -4.78 -9.54
CA PRO A 74 -13.81 -4.30 -10.17
C PRO A 74 -13.48 -2.87 -9.76
N THR A 75 -14.50 -2.00 -9.65
CA THR A 75 -14.35 -0.62 -9.21
C THR A 75 -13.75 -0.53 -7.81
N PHE A 76 -14.25 -1.30 -6.84
CA PHE A 76 -13.69 -1.32 -5.48
C PHE A 76 -12.24 -1.80 -5.46
N THR A 77 -11.94 -2.84 -6.24
CA THR A 77 -10.60 -3.43 -6.34
C THR A 77 -9.60 -2.43 -6.92
N ILE A 78 -9.92 -1.84 -8.07
CA ILE A 78 -9.07 -0.86 -8.76
C ILE A 78 -8.87 0.36 -7.88
N THR A 79 -9.94 0.87 -7.25
CA THR A 79 -9.84 2.05 -6.39
C THR A 79 -8.98 1.75 -5.16
N THR A 80 -9.06 0.55 -4.58
CA THR A 80 -8.21 0.13 -3.46
C THR A 80 -6.73 0.09 -3.86
N MET A 81 -6.43 -0.43 -5.06
CA MET A 81 -5.07 -0.48 -5.61
C MET A 81 -4.52 0.93 -5.90
N LEU A 82 -5.32 1.81 -6.51
CA LEU A 82 -4.93 3.18 -6.82
C LEU A 82 -4.73 4.02 -5.56
N LEU A 83 -5.62 3.90 -4.57
CA LEU A 83 -5.48 4.66 -3.33
C LEU A 83 -4.25 4.21 -2.51
N ALA A 84 -3.75 3.00 -2.73
CA ALA A 84 -2.54 2.52 -2.09
C ALA A 84 -1.26 3.22 -2.59
N THR A 85 -1.29 3.91 -3.75
CA THR A 85 -0.12 4.64 -4.28
C THR A 85 -0.05 6.09 -3.81
N ILE A 86 -1.10 6.60 -3.18
CA ILE A 86 -1.14 7.97 -2.66
C ILE A 86 -0.64 7.97 -1.21
N PRO A 87 0.41 8.74 -0.88
CA PRO A 87 0.91 8.82 0.49
C PRO A 87 -0.20 9.30 1.44
N PHE A 88 -0.21 8.79 2.67
CA PHE A 88 -1.25 8.98 3.69
C PHE A 88 -2.61 8.35 3.37
N VAL A 89 -3.09 8.49 2.13
CA VAL A 89 -4.36 7.92 1.67
C VAL A 89 -4.30 6.39 1.62
N SER A 90 -3.13 5.82 1.39
CA SER A 90 -2.89 4.37 1.47
C SER A 90 -3.32 3.77 2.83
N PHE A 91 -3.07 4.47 3.94
CA PHE A 91 -3.52 4.05 5.27
C PHE A 91 -5.03 4.14 5.44
N TRP A 92 -5.67 5.13 4.82
CA TRP A 92 -7.13 5.22 4.80
C TRP A 92 -7.74 4.08 3.98
N ALA A 93 -7.16 3.77 2.83
CA ALA A 93 -7.57 2.65 1.97
C ALA A 93 -7.44 1.30 2.70
N GLU A 94 -6.33 1.06 3.40
CA GLU A 94 -6.14 -0.11 4.26
C GLU A 94 -7.25 -0.22 5.31
N ARG A 95 -7.54 0.86 6.05
CA ARG A 95 -8.58 0.87 7.07
C ARG A 95 -9.97 0.61 6.49
N ARG A 96 -10.27 1.19 5.32
CA ARG A 96 -11.53 0.96 4.59
C ARG A 96 -11.67 -0.52 4.24
N THR A 97 -10.64 -1.13 3.64
CA THR A 97 -10.64 -2.53 3.23
C THR A 97 -10.72 -3.47 4.44
N THR A 98 -9.97 -3.19 5.51
CA THR A 98 -10.01 -3.95 6.76
C THR A 98 -11.40 -3.90 7.40
N ARG A 99 -12.11 -2.76 7.35
CA ARG A 99 -13.51 -2.67 7.81
C ARG A 99 -14.45 -3.55 7.01
N VAL A 100 -14.31 -3.57 5.67
CA VAL A 100 -15.11 -4.44 4.79
C VAL A 100 -14.86 -5.91 5.12
N LEU A 101 -13.59 -6.32 5.22
CA LEU A 101 -13.23 -7.70 5.56
C LEU A 101 -13.72 -8.14 6.94
N ARG A 102 -13.84 -7.22 7.91
CA ARG A 102 -14.45 -7.51 9.22
C ARG A 102 -15.96 -7.66 9.10
N ALA A 103 -16.63 -6.73 8.42
CA ALA A 103 -18.08 -6.78 8.21
C ALA A 103 -18.51 -8.08 7.52
N GLU A 104 -17.80 -8.49 6.47
CA GLU A 104 -18.07 -9.74 5.75
C GLU A 104 -17.82 -10.99 6.62
N HIS A 105 -16.79 -10.95 7.48
CA HIS A 105 -16.52 -12.02 8.45
C HIS A 105 -17.63 -12.13 9.51
N ASP A 106 -18.24 -11.01 9.88
CA ASP A 106 -19.32 -10.93 10.86
C ASP A 106 -20.71 -11.15 10.21
N GLY A 107 -20.76 -11.51 8.92
CA GLY A 107 -21.98 -11.85 8.18
C GLY A 107 -22.77 -10.66 7.63
N LEU A 108 -22.22 -9.44 7.70
CA LEU A 108 -22.82 -8.25 7.10
C LEU A 108 -22.51 -8.20 5.60
N ALA A 109 -23.50 -7.82 4.78
CA ALA A 109 -23.35 -7.81 3.33
C ALA A 109 -22.19 -6.88 2.87
N ALA A 110 -21.39 -7.37 1.92
CA ALA A 110 -20.29 -6.63 1.32
C ALA A 110 -20.78 -5.37 0.58
N PRO A 111 -19.99 -4.28 0.55
CA PRO A 111 -20.25 -3.17 -0.37
C PRO A 111 -20.12 -3.70 -1.81
N ARG A 112 -21.20 -3.54 -2.60
CA ARG A 112 -21.22 -3.87 -4.03
C ARG A 112 -20.50 -2.79 -4.83
#